data_AF-A0A850ENF7-F1
#
_entry.id   AF-A0A850ENF7-F1
#
_cell.length_a   1.000
_cell.length_b   1.000
_cell.length_c   1.000
_cell.angle_alpha   90.00
_cell.angle_beta   90.00
_cell.angle_gamma   90.00
#
_symmetry.space_group_name_H-M   'P 1'
#
loop_
_entity.id
_entity.type
_entity.pdbx_description
1 polymer ?
#
loop_
_entity_poly.entity_id
_entity_poly.type
_entity_poly.pdbx_seq_one_letter_code
_entity_poly.pdbx_strand_id
1 'polypeptide(L)'
;MITLEDLEQEARFVAKNAKHNLKLVKQQAAVIDPAKLESNIKWLEMMIDLHQRDLAAAKEQMKKARLAGRTSLRTRLKYLVASILREDRSKGKGEAV
;
A
#
# COMPACT_ATOMS: atom_id res chain seq x y z
N MET A 1 2.73 14.09 -9.05
CA MET A 1 1.57 13.26 -8.65
C MET A 1 2.06 12.39 -7.50
N ILE A 2 1.39 12.41 -6.35
CA ILE A 2 1.81 11.60 -5.19
C ILE A 2 1.54 10.13 -5.49
N THR A 3 2.52 9.25 -5.26
CA THR A 3 2.40 7.80 -5.47
C THR A 3 1.99 7.09 -4.17
N LEU A 4 1.52 5.84 -4.28
CA LEU A 4 1.25 5.00 -3.10
C LEU A 4 2.52 4.73 -2.27
N GLU A 5 3.68 4.71 -2.91
CA GLU A 5 4.98 4.52 -2.28
C GLU A 5 5.39 5.75 -1.46
N ASP A 6 5.09 6.96 -1.97
CA ASP A 6 5.31 8.21 -1.24
C ASP A 6 4.47 8.25 0.05
N LEU A 7 3.19 7.89 -0.05
CA LEU A 7 2.27 7.81 1.10
C LEU A 7 2.73 6.76 2.12
N GLU A 8 3.23 5.61 1.66
CA GLU A 8 3.77 4.58 2.54
C GLU A 8 5.01 5.06 3.29
N GLN A 9 5.93 5.74 2.61
CA GLN A 9 7.14 6.29 3.20
C GLN A 9 6.84 7.38 4.22
N GLU A 10 5.91 8.28 3.88
CA GLU A 10 5.47 9.35 4.77
C GLU A 10 4.83 8.78 6.04
N ALA A 11 3.88 7.85 5.91
CA ALA A 11 3.25 7.19 7.06
C ALA A 11 4.27 6.48 7.96
N ARG A 12 5.26 5.79 7.37
CA ARG A 12 6.37 5.17 8.13
C ARG A 12 7.23 6.20 8.84
N PHE A 13 7.58 7.29 8.16
CA PHE A 13 8.42 8.35 8.69
C PHE A 13 7.73 9.00 9.90
N VAL A 14 6.47 9.40 9.76
CA VAL A 14 5.76 10.07 10.86
C VAL A 14 5.55 9.13 12.03
N ALA A 15 5.14 7.87 11.81
CA ALA A 15 4.98 6.90 12.89
C ALA A 15 6.30 6.64 13.65
N LYS A 16 7.44 6.59 12.95
CA LYS A 16 8.76 6.43 13.57
C LYS A 16 9.14 7.65 14.42
N ASN A 17 8.92 8.85 13.90
CA ASN A 17 9.19 10.09 14.63
C ASN A 17 8.28 10.23 15.85
N ALA A 18 6.98 9.93 15.73
CA ALA A 18 6.06 9.96 16.84
C ALA A 18 6.48 8.99 17.97
N LYS A 19 6.92 7.78 17.63
CA LYS A 19 7.48 6.83 18.61
C LYS A 19 8.75 7.34 19.29
N HIS A 20 9.64 7.95 18.51
CA HIS A 20 10.87 8.53 19.06
C HIS A 20 10.55 9.70 20.02
N ASN A 21 9.67 10.60 19.61
CA ASN A 21 9.23 11.73 20.42
C ASN A 21 8.52 11.27 21.69
N LEU A 22 7.69 10.22 21.62
CA LEU A 22 7.04 9.65 22.80
C LEU A 22 8.06 9.14 23.81
N LYS A 23 9.15 8.52 23.35
CA LYS A 23 10.24 8.09 24.22
C LYS A 23 10.92 9.28 24.89
N LEU A 24 11.23 10.34 24.14
CA LEU A 24 11.86 11.55 24.67
C LEU A 24 10.96 12.27 25.69
N VAL A 25 9.68 12.42 25.38
CA VAL A 25 8.68 13.04 26.28
C VAL A 25 8.57 12.26 27.59
N LYS A 26 8.58 10.93 27.54
CA LYS A 26 8.58 10.09 28.75
C LYS A 26 9.88 10.23 29.55
N GLN A 27 11.03 10.38 28.90
CA GLN A 27 12.31 10.60 29.58
C GLN A 27 12.40 11.98 30.25
N GLN A 28 11.76 12.99 29.67
CA GLN A 28 11.73 14.37 30.18
C GLN A 28 10.49 14.66 31.05
N ALA A 29 9.71 13.63 31.40
CA ALA A 29 8.44 13.79 32.11
C ALA A 29 8.55 14.61 33.40
N ALA A 30 9.69 14.52 34.10
CA ALA A 30 9.93 15.23 35.36
C ALA A 30 10.02 16.76 35.24
N VAL A 31 10.28 17.29 34.03
CA VAL A 31 10.44 18.73 33.78
C VAL A 31 9.30 19.31 32.94
N ILE A 32 8.33 18.49 32.55
CA ILE A 32 7.17 18.90 31.76
C ILE A 32 5.97 19.06 32.69
N ASP A 33 5.22 20.14 32.50
CA ASP A 33 3.93 20.33 33.17
C ASP A 33 3.02 19.09 32.99
N PRO A 34 2.46 18.50 34.06
CA PRO A 34 1.71 17.24 33.97
C PRO A 34 0.52 17.27 33.00
N ALA A 35 -0.20 18.40 32.91
CA ALA A 35 -1.35 18.52 32.00
C ALA A 35 -0.90 18.59 30.53
N LYS A 36 0.23 19.27 30.26
CA LYS A 36 0.85 19.26 28.93
C LYS A 36 1.46 17.91 28.59
N LEU A 37 2.05 17.21 29.56
CA LEU A 37 2.63 15.89 29.38
C LEU A 37 1.57 14.88 28.92
N GLU A 38 0.43 14.83 29.61
CA GLU A 38 -0.68 13.93 29.24
C GLU A 38 -1.21 14.24 27.83
N SER A 39 -1.40 15.53 27.52
CA SER A 39 -1.87 15.97 26.21
C SER A 39 -0.89 15.57 25.09
N ASN A 40 0.41 15.75 25.31
CA ASN A 40 1.45 15.39 24.36
C ASN A 40 1.52 13.87 24.14
N ILE A 41 1.40 13.08 25.21
CA ILE A 41 1.38 11.61 25.11
C ILE A 41 0.17 11.16 24.28
N LYS A 42 -1.04 11.63 24.61
CA LYS A 42 -2.26 11.29 23.88
C LYS A 42 -2.15 11.65 22.39
N TRP A 43 -1.63 12.82 22.09
CA TRP A 43 -1.45 13.26 20.70
C TRP A 43 -0.44 12.36 19.94
N LEU A 44 0.69 12.03 20.56
CA LEU A 44 1.70 11.17 19.95
C LEU A 44 1.18 9.73 19.75
N GLU A 45 0.43 9.20 20.70
CA GLU A 45 -0.20 7.88 20.57
C GLU A 45 -1.25 7.86 19.45
N MET A 46 -2.07 8.90 19.34
CA MET A 46 -3.02 9.06 18.24
C MET A 46 -2.31 9.11 16.88
N MET A 47 -1.22 9.88 16.76
CA MET A 47 -0.42 9.96 15.53
C MET A 47 0.19 8.61 15.14
N ILE A 48 0.61 7.81 16.12
CA ILE A 48 1.11 6.46 15.87
C ILE A 48 0.00 5.57 15.32
N ASP A 49 -1.17 5.55 15.97
CA ASP A 49 -2.29 4.68 15.56
C ASP A 49 -2.81 5.07 14.16
N LEU A 50 -3.03 6.36 13.91
CA LEU A 50 -3.52 6.85 12.63
C LEU A 50 -2.61 6.42 11.48
N HIS A 51 -1.30 6.66 11.59
CA HIS A 51 -0.37 6.35 10.51
C HIS A 51 -0.06 4.86 10.38
N GLN A 52 -0.24 4.07 11.44
CA GLN A 52 -0.22 2.62 11.32
C GLN A 52 -1.40 2.09 10.50
N ARG A 53 -2.59 2.70 10.66
CA ARG A 53 -3.77 2.37 9.85
C ARG A 53 -3.60 2.82 8.41
N ASP A 54 -3.07 4.01 8.18
CA ASP A 54 -2.76 4.51 6.83
C ASP A 54 -1.78 3.57 6.12
N LEU A 55 -0.74 3.12 6.83
CA LEU A 55 0.24 2.17 6.31
C LEU A 55 -0.41 0.82 5.93
N ALA A 56 -1.34 0.32 6.76
CA ALA A 56 -2.06 -0.90 6.47
C ALA A 56 -2.97 -0.75 5.23
N ALA A 57 -3.67 0.39 5.13
CA ALA A 57 -4.50 0.71 3.98
C ALA A 57 -3.69 0.83 2.68
N ALA A 58 -2.55 1.53 2.71
CA ALA A 58 -1.64 1.66 1.58
C ALA A 58 -1.15 0.29 1.09
N LYS A 59 -0.75 -0.60 2.00
CA LYS A 59 -0.31 -1.96 1.65
C LYS A 59 -1.42 -2.79 0.99
N GLU A 60 -2.65 -2.70 1.49
CA GLU A 60 -3.79 -3.39 0.87
C GLU A 60 -4.12 -2.80 -0.51
N GLN A 61 -4.02 -1.49 -0.69
CA GLN A 61 -4.19 -0.85 -2.01
C GLN A 61 -3.10 -1.29 -2.99
N MET A 62 -1.83 -1.31 -2.59
CA MET A 62 -0.73 -1.82 -3.42
C MET A 62 -0.93 -3.28 -3.81
N LYS A 63 -1.40 -4.13 -2.88
CA LYS A 63 -1.73 -5.53 -3.15
C LYS A 63 -2.87 -5.65 -4.18
N LYS A 64 -3.93 -4.87 -4.03
CA LYS A 64 -5.04 -4.83 -5.00
C LYS A 64 -4.59 -4.34 -6.37
N ALA A 65 -3.79 -3.27 -6.43
CA ALA A 65 -3.22 -2.76 -7.68
C ALA A 65 -2.35 -3.82 -8.38
N ARG A 66 -1.49 -4.53 -7.63
CA ARG A 66 -0.70 -5.64 -8.15
C ARG A 66 -1.57 -6.78 -8.69
N LEU A 67 -2.64 -7.13 -7.97
CA LEU A 67 -3.58 -8.16 -8.42
C LEU A 67 -4.32 -7.74 -9.69
N ALA A 68 -4.79 -6.49 -9.78
CA ALA A 68 -5.44 -5.95 -10.98
C ALA A 68 -4.51 -5.92 -12.20
N GLY A 69 -3.23 -5.54 -12.00
CA GLY A 69 -2.20 -5.62 -13.04
C GLY A 69 -1.95 -7.07 -13.49
N ARG A 70 -1.98 -8.04 -12.56
CA ARG A 70 -1.77 -9.46 -12.86
C ARG A 70 -2.96 -10.12 -13.58
N THR A 71 -4.18 -9.83 -13.14
CA THR A 71 -5.39 -10.44 -13.71
C THR A 71 -5.65 -9.95 -15.13
N SER A 72 -5.48 -8.65 -15.40
CA SER A 72 -5.66 -8.10 -16.76
C SER A 72 -4.68 -8.71 -17.77
N LEU A 73 -3.38 -8.79 -17.43
CA LEU A 73 -2.38 -9.39 -18.31
C LEU A 73 -2.62 -10.89 -18.53
N ARG A 74 -2.89 -11.66 -17.47
CA ARG A 74 -3.18 -13.10 -17.57
C ARG A 74 -4.39 -13.36 -18.46
N THR A 75 -5.46 -12.58 -18.28
CA THR A 75 -6.67 -12.69 -19.09
C THR A 75 -6.40 -12.32 -20.54
N ARG A 76 -5.69 -11.21 -20.80
CA ARG A 76 -5.28 -10.79 -22.15
C ARG A 76 -4.43 -11.86 -22.85
N LEU A 77 -3.45 -12.44 -22.15
CA LEU A 77 -2.62 -13.51 -22.69
C LEU A 77 -3.43 -14.78 -22.98
N LYS A 78 -4.38 -15.15 -22.11
CA LYS A 78 -5.27 -16.29 -22.36
C LYS A 78 -6.13 -16.08 -23.60
N TYR A 79 -6.71 -14.88 -23.76
CA TYR A 79 -7.48 -14.54 -24.96
C TYR A 79 -6.60 -14.52 -26.22
N LEU A 80 -5.38 -13.99 -26.13
CA LEU A 80 -4.43 -13.96 -27.24
C LEU A 80 -4.03 -15.37 -27.68
N VAL A 81 -3.72 -16.27 -26.74
CA VAL A 81 -3.42 -17.67 -27.07
C VAL A 81 -4.64 -18.34 -27.69
N ALA A 82 -5.85 -18.08 -27.16
CA ALA A 82 -7.08 -18.62 -27.73
C ALA A 82 -7.38 -18.09 -29.14
N SER A 83 -7.03 -16.84 -29.46
CA SER A 83 -7.21 -16.28 -30.81
C SER A 83 -6.24 -16.92 -31.79
N ILE A 84 -4.96 -17.04 -31.44
CA ILE A 84 -3.92 -17.69 -32.28
C ILE A 84 -4.31 -19.14 -32.59
N LEU A 85 -4.69 -19.92 -31.56
CA LEU A 85 -5.09 -21.32 -31.74
C LEU A 85 -6.40 -21.49 -32.52
N ARG A 86 -7.30 -20.51 -32.50
CA ARG A 86 -8.51 -20.50 -33.34
C ARG A 86 -8.17 -20.19 -34.79
N GLU A 87 -7.25 -19.25 -35.01
CA GLU A 87 -6.78 -18.87 -36.34
C GLU A 87 -6.07 -20.04 -37.03
N ASP A 88 -5.22 -20.77 -36.30
CA ASP A 88 -4.55 -22.00 -36.81
C ASP A 88 -5.54 -23.10 -37.19
N ARG A 89 -6.62 -23.30 -36.42
CA ARG A 89 -7.65 -24.29 -36.76
C ARG A 89 -8.51 -23.86 -37.96
N SER A 90 -8.70 -22.57 -38.17
CA SER A 90 -9.45 -22.06 -39.32
C SER A 90 -8.69 -22.21 -40.64
N LYS A 91 -7.36 -22.15 -40.60
CA LYS A 91 -6.49 -22.38 -41.77
C LYS A 91 -6.39 -23.86 -42.19
N GLY A 92 -6.86 -24.80 -41.38
CA GLY A 92 -6.83 -26.24 -41.68
C GLY A 92 -8.07 -26.80 -42.42
N LYS A 93 -9.09 -25.97 -42.70
CA LYS A 93 -10.26 -26.35 -43.50
C LYS A 93 -10.47 -25.35 -44.63
N GLY A 94 -9.59 -25.39 -45.62
CA GLY A 94 -9.71 -24.55 -46.80
C GLY A 94 -8.57 -24.72 -47.79
N GLU A 95 -8.41 -25.93 -48.32
CA GLU A 95 -8.06 -26.20 -49.73
C GLU A 95 -7.98 -27.72 -49.91
N ALA A 96 -9.14 -28.33 -50.07
CA ALA A 96 -9.27 -29.53 -50.89
C ALA A 96 -10.15 -29.10 -52.07
N VAL A 97 -9.50 -28.62 -53.12
CA VAL A 97 -10.03 -28.57 -54.48
C VAL A 97 -10.12 -30.01 -54.99
#